data_AF-A0A1G5TEU1-F1
#
_entry.id   AF-A0A1G5TEU1-F1
#
_cell.length_a   1.000
_cell.length_b   1.000
_cell.length_c   1.000
_cell.angle_alpha   90.00
_cell.angle_beta   90.00
_cell.angle_gamma   90.00
#
_symmetry.space_group_name_H-M   'P 1'
#
loop_
_entity.id
_entity.type
_entity.pdbx_description
1 polymer ?
#
loop_
_entity_poly.entity_id
_entity_poly.type
_entity_poly.pdbx_seq_one_letter_code
_entity_poly.pdbx_strand_id
1 'polypeptide(L)' 'MKKKRFSVEQIVLVLKQAELGMRVADLIREVGILEQTFYRWKKHNDQGSSQGPKQ' A
#
# COMPACT_ATOMS: atom_id res chain seq x y z
N MET A 1 20.07 -1.11 -11.08
CA MET A 1 18.91 -1.61 -10.30
C MET A 1 17.64 -1.28 -11.07
N LYS A 2 17.02 -2.25 -11.76
CA LYS A 2 15.72 -2.00 -12.42
C LYS A 2 14.69 -1.69 -11.32
N LYS A 3 14.16 -0.48 -11.29
CA LYS A 3 13.07 -0.11 -10.36
C LYS A 3 11.87 -0.98 -10.71
N LYS A 4 11.64 -2.05 -9.93
CA LYS A 4 10.43 -2.86 -10.01
C LYS A 4 9.28 -1.92 -9.62
N ARG A 5 8.47 -1.49 -10.59
CA ARG A 5 7.27 -0.70 -10.34
C ARG A 5 6.16 -1.68 -9.95
N PHE A 6 5.51 -1.40 -8.83
CA PHE A 6 4.31 -2.14 -8.41
C PHE A 6 3.10 -1.54 -9.13
N SER A 7 2.21 -2.40 -9.60
CA SER A 7 0.93 -1.96 -10.18
C SER A 7 0.00 -1.46 -9.07
N VAL A 8 -0.90 -0.53 -9.39
CA VAL A 8 -1.91 -0.01 -8.45
C VAL A 8 -2.73 -1.15 -7.84
N GLU A 9 -3.10 -2.13 -8.66
CA GLU A 9 -3.83 -3.33 -8.22
C GLU A 9 -3.07 -4.13 -7.16
N GLN A 10 -1.76 -4.32 -7.32
CA GLN A 10 -0.92 -5.00 -6.31
C GLN A 10 -0.87 -4.21 -5.01
N ILE A 11 -0.74 -2.88 -5.10
CA ILE A 11 -0.71 -2.01 -3.92
C ILE A 11 -2.03 -2.13 -3.15
N VAL A 12 -3.17 -2.01 -3.84
CA VAL A 12 -4.50 -2.10 -3.23
C VAL A 12 -4.75 -3.48 -2.63
N LEU A 13 -4.34 -4.56 -3.30
CA LEU A 13 -4.46 -5.92 -2.77
C LEU A 13 -3.72 -6.08 -1.44
N VAL A 14 -2.48 -5.61 -1.37
CA VAL A 14 -1.64 -5.70 -0.16
C VAL A 14 -2.22 -4.88 0.98
N LEU A 15 -2.73 -3.67 0.69
CA LEU A 15 -3.41 -2.85 1.70
C LEU A 15 -4.68 -3.54 2.23
N LYS A 16 -5.51 -4.10 1.35
CA LYS A 16 -6.73 -4.83 1.74
C LYS A 16 -6.43 -6.06 2.59
N GLN A 17 -5.38 -6.81 2.26
CA GLN A 17 -4.99 -7.97 3.07
C GLN A 17 -4.60 -7.56 4.50
N ALA A 18 -3.93 -6.42 4.67
CA ALA A 18 -3.64 -5.87 5.99
C ALA A 18 -4.93 -5.43 6.73
N GLU A 19 -5.90 -4.86 6.02
CA GLU A 19 -7.22 -4.51 6.58
C GLU A 19 -8.03 -5.75 7.02
N LEU A 20 -7.86 -6.87 6.32
CA LEU A 20 -8.44 -8.17 6.69
C LEU A 20 -7.73 -8.83 7.89
N GLY A 21 -6.75 -8.16 8.50
CA GLY A 21 -6.06 -8.62 9.70
C GLY A 21 -4.77 -9.38 9.44
N MET A 22 -4.28 -9.46 8.19
CA MET A 22 -2.95 -10.02 7.94
C MET A 22 -1.86 -9.12 8.51
N ARG A 23 -0.79 -9.75 9.00
CA ARG A 23 0.35 -9.04 9.55
C ARG A 23 1.13 -8.37 8.43
N VAL A 24 1.37 -7.07 8.59
CA VAL A 24 2.18 -6.28 7.65
C VAL A 24 3.58 -6.89 7.45
N ALA A 25 4.19 -7.43 8.50
CA ALA A 25 5.51 -8.06 8.43
C ALA A 25 5.56 -9.26 7.44
N ASP A 26 4.48 -10.04 7.33
CA ASP A 26 4.40 -11.16 6.39
C ASP A 26 4.18 -10.64 4.96
N LEU A 27 3.26 -9.67 4.80
CA LEU A 27 2.97 -9.02 3.52
C LEU A 27 4.20 -8.38 2.87
N ILE A 28 4.99 -7.62 3.64
CA ILE A 28 6.16 -6.94 3.09
C ILE A 28 7.24 -7.92 2.66
N ARG A 29 7.36 -9.08 3.34
CA ARG A 29 8.30 -10.14 2.99
C ARG A 29 7.86 -10.89 1.74
N GLU A 30 6.56 -11.20 1.62
CA GLU A 30 6.00 -11.87 0.45
C GLU A 30 6.12 -11.01 -0.81
N VAL A 31 5.77 -9.72 -0.70
CA VAL A 31 5.79 -8.77 -1.82
C VAL A 31 7.22 -8.29 -2.13
N GLY A 32 8.15 -8.43 -1.19
CA GLY A 32 9.55 -7.99 -1.32
C GLY A 32 9.70 -6.47 -1.22
N ILE A 33 8.97 -5.85 -0.30
CA ILE A 33 9.03 -4.41 -0.03
C ILE A 33 9.51 -4.13 1.39
N LEU A 34 9.85 -2.88 1.65
CA LEU A 34 10.12 -2.40 2.98
C LEU A 34 8.84 -1.92 3.65
N GLU A 35 8.78 -2.03 4.98
CA GLU A 35 7.66 -1.54 5.79
C GLU A 35 7.36 -0.06 5.54
N GLN A 36 8.39 0.78 5.36
CA GLN A 36 8.23 2.19 5.00
C GLN A 36 7.43 2.37 3.69
N THR A 37 7.61 1.49 2.70
CA THR A 37 6.89 1.52 1.43
C THR A 37 5.41 1.22 1.64
N PHE A 38 5.09 0.21 2.46
CA PHE A 38 3.72 -0.13 2.82
C PHE A 38 2.98 1.07 3.45
N TYR A 39 3.59 1.74 4.44
CA TYR A 39 2.96 2.89 5.08
C TYR A 39 2.82 4.10 4.17
N ARG A 40 3.74 4.30 3.21
CA ARG A 40 3.59 5.34 2.17
C ARG A 40 2.38 5.06 1.28
N TRP A 41 2.18 3.81 0.87
CA TRP A 41 1.00 3.41 0.11
C TRP A 41 -0.28 3.60 0.91
N LYS A 42 -0.30 3.16 2.17
CA LYS A 42 -1.45 3.35 3.06
C LYS A 42 -1.81 4.82 3.19
N LYS A 43 -0.83 5.68 3.48
CA LYS A 43 -1.01 7.14 3.59
C LYS A 43 -1.56 7.73 2.29
N HIS A 44 -1.06 7.33 1.13
CA HIS A 44 -1.54 7.84 -0.15
C HIS A 44 -2.99 7.42 -0.45
N ASN A 45 -3.36 6.19 -0.13
CA ASN A 45 -4.71 5.66 -0.35
C ASN A 45 -5.71 6.21 0.68
N ASP A 46 -5.30 6.35 1.94
CA ASP A 46 -6.09 6.92 3.04
C ASP A 46 -6.36 8.41 2.84
N GLN A 47 -5.36 9.16 2.33
CA GLN A 47 -5.53 10.57 1.95
C GLN A 47 -6.45 10.77 0.73
N GLY A 48 -6.85 9.70 0.04
CA GLY A 48 -7.81 9.72 -1.06
C GLY A 48 -9.28 9.69 -0.63
N SER A 49 -9.59 9.34 0.63
CA SER A 49 -10.96 9.40 1.19
C SER A 49 -11.39 10.83 1.54
N SER A 50 -10.48 11.80 1.41
CA SER A 50 -10.78 13.23 1.51
C SER A 50 -10.55 13.93 0.17
N GLN A 51 -11.07 13.37 -0.94
CA GLN A 51 -11.39 14.18 -2.11
C GLN A 51 -12.69 14.96 -1.86
N GLY A 52 -12.68 15.80 -0.82
CA GLY A 52 -13.59 16.95 -0.77
C GLY A 52 -13.23 17.86 -1.95
N PRO A 53 -14.21 18.38 -2.71
CA PRO A 53 -13.90 19.23 -3.84
C PRO A 53 -13.05 20.40 -3.34
N LYS A 54 -11.86 20.57 -3.92
CA LYS A 54 -11.20 21.88 -3.91
C LYS A 54 -12.01 22.79 -4.82
N GLN A 55 -13.07 23.39 -4.28
CA GLN A 55 -13.68 24.64 -4.74
C GLN A 55 -14.19 25.39 -3.51
#